data_AF-A0A943D031-F1
#
_entry.id   AF-A0A943D031-F1
#
_cell.length_a   1.000
_cell.length_b   1.000
_cell.length_c   1.000
_cell.angle_alpha   90.00
_cell.angle_beta   90.00
_cell.angle_gamma   90.00
#
_symmetry.space_group_name_H-M   'P 1'
#
loop_
_entity.id
_entity.type
_entity.pdbx_description
1 polymer ?
#
loop_
_entity_poly.entity_id
_entity_poly.type
_entity_poly.pdbx_seq_one_letter_code
_entity_poly.pdbx_strand_id
1 'polypeptide(L)'
;MENDIEKKRVGAGIITMSVLYLIGQTFVILGSLFDILFEDQANKILAETGIGGQVNVVQVAITLLISLTITIAIILILCKKPIGAFLFIVIEVLSFIYSAIISGVSLLTPLNLIFPGLMIFFIYRKKDIYFVKQENV
;
A
#
# COMPACT_ATOMS: atom_id res chain seq x y z
N MET A 1 -13.51 16.19 29.34
CA MET A 1 -13.65 16.20 27.87
C MET A 1 -13.28 14.81 27.32
N GLU A 2 -13.98 13.76 27.77
CA GLU A 2 -13.58 12.35 27.50
C GLU A 2 -14.42 11.67 26.40
N ASN A 3 -15.52 12.30 25.97
CA ASN A 3 -16.55 11.65 25.14
C ASN A 3 -16.45 11.90 23.61
N ASP A 4 -15.51 12.70 23.14
CA ASP A 4 -15.48 13.11 21.72
C ASP A 4 -14.56 12.27 20.83
N ILE A 5 -13.69 11.42 21.39
CA ILE A 5 -12.78 10.58 20.60
C ILE A 5 -13.50 9.31 20.12
N GLU A 6 -14.35 8.71 20.95
CA GLU A 6 -15.08 7.48 20.59
C GLU A 6 -16.12 7.69 19.47
N LYS A 7 -16.75 8.86 19.42
CA LYS A 7 -17.73 9.20 18.37
C LYS A 7 -17.13 9.50 17.01
N LYS A 8 -15.82 9.74 16.91
CA LYS A 8 -15.18 10.00 15.61
C LYS A 8 -15.10 8.72 14.80
N ARG A 9 -16.03 8.59 13.85
CA ARG A 9 -16.04 7.50 12.86
C ARG A 9 -14.92 7.70 11.85
N VAL A 10 -14.31 6.58 11.46
CA VAL A 10 -13.47 6.52 10.25
C VAL A 10 -14.34 6.99 9.10
N GLY A 11 -13.88 8.00 8.34
CA GLY A 11 -14.68 8.55 7.25
C GLY A 11 -15.00 7.47 6.22
N ALA A 12 -16.20 7.48 5.65
CA ALA A 12 -16.61 6.50 4.64
C ALA A 12 -15.60 6.40 3.49
N GLY A 13 -15.02 7.52 3.05
CA GLY A 13 -13.95 7.53 2.04
C GLY A 13 -12.69 6.77 2.45
N ILE A 14 -12.26 6.82 3.72
CA ILE A 14 -11.13 6.03 4.21
C ILE A 14 -11.49 4.54 4.17
N ILE A 15 -12.70 4.18 4.59
CA ILE A 15 -13.16 2.78 4.58
C ILE A 15 -13.17 2.23 3.15
N THR A 16 -13.77 2.96 2.21
CA THR A 16 -13.83 2.55 0.80
C THR A 16 -12.43 2.40 0.20
N MET A 17 -11.54 3.37 0.43
CA MET A 17 -10.16 3.30 -0.08
C MET A 17 -9.38 2.13 0.55
N SER A 18 -9.52 1.92 1.85
CA SER A 18 -8.92 0.79 2.55
C SER A 18 -9.38 -0.56 1.98
N VAL A 19 -10.68 -0.72 1.69
CA VAL A 19 -11.20 -1.95 1.07
C VAL A 19 -10.62 -2.16 -0.32
N LEU A 20 -10.58 -1.10 -1.15
CA LEU A 20 -10.00 -1.18 -2.50
C LEU A 20 -8.51 -1.55 -2.45
N TYR A 21 -7.76 -0.95 -1.53
CA TYR A 21 -6.37 -1.32 -1.30
C TYR A 21 -6.24 -2.78 -0.85
N LEU A 22 -7.03 -3.26 0.10
CA LEU A 22 -6.95 -4.64 0.58
C LEU A 22 -7.23 -5.66 -0.54
N ILE A 23 -8.21 -5.38 -1.39
CA ILE A 23 -8.49 -6.19 -2.58
C ILE A 23 -7.26 -6.17 -3.51
N GLY A 24 -6.75 -4.99 -3.84
CA GLY A 24 -5.55 -4.85 -4.68
C GLY A 24 -4.33 -5.59 -4.10
N GLN A 25 -4.08 -5.45 -2.80
CA GLN A 25 -2.98 -6.13 -2.13
C GLN A 25 -3.16 -7.65 -2.12
N THR A 26 -4.39 -8.15 -2.06
CA THR A 26 -4.64 -9.60 -2.17
C THR A 26 -4.13 -10.14 -3.50
N PHE A 27 -4.40 -9.43 -4.61
CA PHE A 27 -3.87 -9.82 -5.93
C PHE A 27 -2.34 -9.72 -5.99
N VAL A 28 -1.75 -8.65 -5.45
CA VAL A 28 -0.29 -8.48 -5.41
C VAL A 28 0.38 -9.59 -4.61
N ILE A 29 -0.14 -9.93 -3.42
CA ILE A 29 0.41 -10.98 -2.55
C ILE A 29 0.29 -12.33 -3.24
N LEU A 30 -0.89 -12.69 -3.77
CA LEU A 30 -1.10 -13.97 -4.43
C LEU A 30 -0.22 -14.11 -5.69
N GLY A 31 -0.13 -13.06 -6.50
CA GLY A 31 0.76 -13.03 -7.68
C GLY A 31 2.22 -13.19 -7.28
N SER A 32 2.68 -12.44 -6.28
CA SER A 32 4.06 -12.52 -5.80
C SER A 32 4.39 -13.89 -5.21
N LEU A 33 3.46 -14.51 -4.49
CA LEU A 33 3.62 -15.87 -3.97
C LEU A 33 3.68 -16.90 -5.10
N PHE A 34 2.85 -16.74 -6.14
CA PHE A 34 2.90 -17.61 -7.30
C PHE A 34 4.25 -17.51 -8.02
N ASP A 35 4.72 -16.28 -8.25
CA ASP A 35 6.02 -16.03 -8.90
C ASP A 35 7.21 -16.61 -8.12
N ILE A 36 7.16 -16.58 -6.78
CA ILE A 36 8.21 -17.16 -5.93
C ILE A 36 8.13 -18.70 -5.88
N LEU A 37 6.93 -19.27 -5.70
CA LEU A 37 6.76 -20.71 -5.51
C LEU A 37 6.86 -21.51 -6.82
N PHE A 38 6.51 -20.88 -7.94
CA PHE A 38 6.45 -21.49 -9.26
C PHE A 38 7.37 -20.78 -10.27
N GLU A 39 8.48 -20.23 -9.80
CA GLU A 39 9.44 -19.45 -10.59
C GLU A 39 9.80 -20.14 -11.93
N ASP A 40 10.13 -21.43 -11.91
CA ASP A 40 10.47 -22.20 -13.12
C ASP A 40 9.32 -22.28 -14.12
N GLN A 41 8.08 -22.40 -13.64
CA GLN A 41 6.90 -22.45 -14.49
C GLN A 41 6.55 -21.06 -15.03
N ALA A 42 6.67 -20.02 -14.19
CA ALA A 42 6.50 -18.63 -14.60
C ALA A 42 7.51 -18.25 -15.68
N ASN A 43 8.79 -18.61 -15.51
CA ASN A 43 9.85 -18.38 -16.49
C ASN A 43 9.60 -19.13 -17.80
N LYS A 44 9.08 -20.37 -17.75
CA LYS A 44 8.68 -21.12 -18.96
C LYS A 44 7.53 -20.43 -19.70
N ILE A 45 6.50 -19.99 -18.98
CA ILE A 45 5.36 -19.27 -19.57
C ILE A 45 5.83 -17.95 -20.21
N LEU A 46 6.73 -17.21 -19.56
CA LEU A 46 7.32 -15.98 -20.13
C LEU A 46 8.11 -16.27 -21.41
N ALA A 47 8.92 -17.34 -21.42
CA ALA A 47 9.66 -17.77 -22.59
C ALA A 47 8.72 -18.21 -23.75
N GLU A 48 7.65 -18.93 -23.45
CA GLU A 48 6.64 -19.37 -24.43
C GLU A 48 5.81 -18.23 -25.01
N THR A 49 5.59 -17.17 -24.23
CA THR A 49 4.88 -15.96 -24.67
C THR A 49 5.77 -14.97 -25.44
N GLY A 50 7.06 -15.30 -25.63
CA GLY A 50 8.03 -14.45 -26.33
C GLY A 50 8.45 -13.22 -25.53
N ILE A 51 8.06 -13.13 -24.25
CA ILE A 51 8.53 -12.10 -23.33
C ILE A 51 9.87 -12.58 -22.79
N GLY A 52 10.96 -12.09 -23.40
CA GLY A 52 12.33 -12.36 -22.97
C GLY A 52 12.63 -11.71 -21.62
N GLY A 53 12.09 -12.27 -20.54
CA GLY A 53 12.28 -11.82 -19.18
C GLY A 53 12.33 -13.00 -18.22
N GLN A 54 13.19 -12.90 -17.22
CA GLN A 54 13.20 -13.81 -16.07
C GLN A 54 12.53 -13.11 -14.89
N VAL A 55 11.76 -13.87 -14.12
CA VAL A 55 11.25 -13.45 -12.83
C VAL A 55 12.44 -13.18 -11.92
N ASN A 56 12.59 -11.93 -11.47
CA ASN A 56 13.59 -11.58 -10.49
C ASN A 56 13.02 -11.76 -9.08
N VAL A 57 13.32 -12.92 -8.46
CA VAL A 57 12.83 -13.29 -7.13
C VAL A 57 13.13 -12.24 -6.07
N VAL A 58 14.28 -11.55 -6.15
CA VAL A 58 14.65 -10.49 -5.19
C VAL A 58 13.69 -9.31 -5.31
N GLN A 59 13.37 -8.89 -6.53
CA GLN A 59 12.40 -7.82 -6.78
C GLN A 59 10.98 -8.22 -6.36
N VAL A 60 10.58 -9.46 -6.62
CA VAL A 60 9.28 -9.99 -6.19
C VAL A 60 9.19 -10.04 -4.66
N ALA A 61 10.26 -10.47 -3.97
CA ALA A 61 10.31 -10.50 -2.52
C ALA A 61 10.21 -9.10 -1.90
N ILE A 62 10.87 -8.09 -2.48
CA ILE A 62 10.74 -6.69 -2.04
C ILE A 62 9.30 -6.19 -2.22
N THR A 63 8.69 -6.48 -3.37
CA THR A 63 7.29 -6.13 -3.67
C THR A 63 6.34 -6.76 -2.66
N LEU A 64 6.55 -8.04 -2.31
CA LEU A 64 5.77 -8.75 -1.31
C LEU A 64 5.90 -8.11 0.08
N LEU A 65 7.12 -7.75 0.51
CA LEU A 65 7.35 -7.08 1.79
C LEU A 65 6.66 -5.71 1.87
N ILE A 66 6.73 -4.92 0.80
CA ILE A 66 6.04 -3.63 0.70
C ILE A 66 4.51 -3.83 0.79
N SER A 67 3.98 -4.80 0.05
CA SER A 67 2.55 -5.14 0.03
C SER A 67 2.03 -5.55 1.41
N LEU A 68 2.76 -6.40 2.13
CA LEU A 68 2.42 -6.80 3.50
C LEU A 68 2.46 -5.61 4.46
N THR A 69 3.46 -4.74 4.32
CA THR A 69 3.59 -3.52 5.15
C THR A 69 2.42 -2.56 4.92
N ILE A 70 2.03 -2.34 3.66
CA ILE A 70 0.86 -1.53 3.30
C ILE A 70 -0.41 -2.14 3.90
N THR A 71 -0.57 -3.46 3.80
CA THR A 71 -1.71 -4.18 4.38
C THR A 71 -1.83 -3.95 5.89
N ILE A 72 -0.71 -4.08 6.63
CA ILE A 72 -0.66 -3.80 8.06
C ILE A 72 -1.01 -2.32 8.34
N ALA A 73 -0.46 -1.40 7.55
CA ALA A 73 -0.74 0.03 7.69
C ALA A 73 -2.23 0.33 7.53
N ILE A 74 -2.90 -0.28 6.54
CA ILE A 74 -4.34 -0.11 6.29
C ILE A 74 -5.18 -0.64 7.44
N ILE A 75 -4.84 -1.83 7.97
CA ILE A 75 -5.52 -2.40 9.13
C ILE A 75 -5.40 -1.45 10.33
N LEU A 76 -4.21 -0.90 10.58
CA LEU A 76 -3.99 0.08 11.64
C LEU A 76 -4.79 1.38 11.42
N ILE A 77 -4.91 1.85 10.17
CA ILE A 77 -5.76 3.01 9.82
C ILE A 77 -7.23 2.73 10.13
N LEU A 78 -7.74 1.54 9.79
CA LEU A 78 -9.11 1.12 10.11
C LEU A 78 -9.34 0.99 11.62
N CYS A 79 -8.32 0.53 12.36
CA CYS A 79 -8.30 0.50 13.83
C CYS A 79 -8.10 1.88 14.47
N LYS A 80 -8.13 2.98 13.69
CA LYS A 80 -7.94 4.36 14.16
C LYS A 80 -6.59 4.61 14.86
N LYS A 81 -5.57 3.80 14.57
CA LYS A 81 -4.24 3.98 15.15
C LYS A 81 -3.46 5.02 14.32
N PRO A 82 -2.96 6.11 14.94
CA PRO A 82 -2.25 7.18 14.23
C PRO A 82 -0.97 6.67 13.54
N ILE A 83 -0.33 5.65 14.13
CA ILE A 83 0.87 5.03 13.55
C ILE A 83 0.60 4.38 12.18
N GLY A 84 -0.63 3.92 11.93
CA GLY A 84 -0.99 3.34 10.62
C GLY A 84 -0.97 4.37 9.50
N ALA A 85 -1.43 5.60 9.78
CA ALA A 85 -1.40 6.70 8.82
C ALA A 85 0.05 7.10 8.46
N PHE A 86 0.91 7.20 9.48
CA PHE A 86 2.33 7.52 9.26
C PHE A 86 3.04 6.41 8.47
N LEU A 87 2.82 5.15 8.86
CA LEU A 87 3.40 3.99 8.19
C LEU A 87 2.98 3.94 6.71
N PHE A 88 1.69 4.18 6.43
CA PHE A 88 1.15 4.21 5.07
C PHE A 88 1.80 5.29 4.21
N ILE A 89 1.94 6.53 4.72
CA ILE A 89 2.56 7.63 3.97
C ILE A 89 4.03 7.30 3.66
N VAL A 90 4.78 6.82 4.65
CA VAL A 90 6.20 6.50 4.49
C VAL A 90 6.41 5.37 3.50
N ILE A 91 5.65 4.27 3.63
CA ILE A 91 5.83 3.12 2.74
C ILE A 91 5.43 3.45 1.30
N GLU A 92 4.43 4.31 1.10
CA GLU A 92 4.01 4.69 -0.25
C GLU A 92 5.04 5.57 -0.94
N VAL A 93 5.67 6.49 -0.20
CA VAL A 93 6.80 7.29 -0.72
C VAL A 93 7.97 6.38 -1.07
N LEU A 94 8.30 5.40 -0.23
CA LEU A 94 9.35 4.42 -0.51
C LEU A 94 9.02 3.55 -1.72
N SER A 95 7.78 3.08 -1.83
CA SER A 95 7.28 2.29 -2.96
C SER A 95 7.37 3.08 -4.26
N PHE A 96 7.02 4.36 -4.23
CA PHE A 96 7.15 5.26 -5.38
C PHE A 96 8.60 5.43 -5.82
N ILE A 97 9.51 5.69 -4.87
CA ILE A 97 10.95 5.82 -5.17
C ILE A 97 11.49 4.51 -5.76
N TYR A 98 11.13 3.37 -5.18
CA TYR A 98 11.53 2.06 -5.68
C TYR A 98 11.05 1.82 -7.11
N SER A 99 9.77 2.08 -7.37
CA SER A 99 9.18 1.95 -8.70
C SER A 99 9.86 2.87 -9.73
N ALA A 100 10.18 4.11 -9.34
CA ALA A 100 10.89 5.07 -10.18
C ALA A 100 12.32 4.60 -10.52
N ILE A 101 13.01 3.92 -9.61
CA ILE A 101 14.36 3.37 -9.85
C ILE A 101 14.30 2.18 -10.81
N ILE A 102 13.36 1.26 -10.61
CA ILE A 102 13.29 0.00 -11.37
C ILE A 102 12.69 0.20 -12.76
N SER A 103 11.56 0.92 -12.83
CA SER A 103 10.77 1.05 -14.06
C SER A 103 11.00 2.38 -14.77
N GLY A 104 11.74 3.30 -14.15
CA GLY A 104 11.90 4.68 -14.63
C GLY A 104 10.67 5.57 -14.33
N VAL A 105 10.81 6.86 -14.60
CA VAL A 105 9.71 7.84 -14.48
C VAL A 105 9.16 8.13 -15.87
N SER A 106 7.88 7.83 -16.06
CA SER A 106 7.13 8.11 -17.29
C SER A 106 6.09 9.21 -17.04
N LEU A 107 5.49 9.74 -18.10
CA LEU A 107 4.37 10.69 -18.00
C LEU A 107 3.13 10.10 -17.29
N LEU A 108 3.02 8.77 -17.23
CA LEU A 108 1.93 8.06 -16.55
C LEU A 108 2.24 7.78 -15.06
N THR A 109 3.48 7.94 -14.63
CA THR A 109 3.91 7.72 -13.24
C THR A 109 3.10 8.52 -12.20
N PRO A 110 2.67 9.78 -12.45
CA PRO A 110 1.80 10.51 -11.52
C PRO A 110 0.40 9.89 -11.35
N LEU A 111 -0.08 9.13 -12.34
CA LEU A 111 -1.40 8.49 -12.30
C LEU A 111 -1.47 7.45 -11.18
N ASN A 112 -0.36 6.75 -10.95
CA ASN A 112 -0.22 5.76 -9.87
C ASN A 112 -0.27 6.43 -8.48
N LEU A 113 -0.05 7.75 -8.39
CA LEU A 113 -0.14 8.52 -7.15
C LEU A 113 -1.55 9.01 -6.81
N ILE A 114 -2.51 8.90 -7.73
CA ILE A 114 -3.88 9.38 -7.49
C ILE A 114 -4.53 8.62 -6.34
N PHE A 115 -4.44 7.28 -6.37
CA PHE A 115 -5.02 6.42 -5.34
C PHE A 115 -4.43 6.67 -3.95
N PRO A 116 -3.09 6.65 -3.79
CA PRO A 116 -2.49 6.96 -2.51
C PRO A 116 -2.70 8.41 -2.09
N GLY A 117 -2.61 9.36 -3.02
CA GLY A 117 -2.85 10.77 -2.76
C GLY A 117 -4.26 11.03 -2.23
N LEU A 118 -5.27 10.35 -2.77
CA LEU A 118 -6.65 10.46 -2.31
C LEU A 118 -6.83 9.87 -0.90
N MET A 119 -6.18 8.73 -0.61
CA MET A 119 -6.20 8.13 0.72
C MET A 119 -5.52 9.04 1.76
N ILE A 120 -4.35 9.59 1.42
CA ILE A 120 -3.63 10.58 2.23
C ILE A 120 -4.51 11.81 2.46
N PHE A 121 -5.15 12.33 1.42
CA PHE A 121 -6.08 13.47 1.55
C PHE A 121 -7.23 13.18 2.53
N PHE A 122 -7.84 12.00 2.48
CA PHE A 122 -8.89 11.63 3.43
C PHE A 122 -8.39 11.48 4.86
N ILE A 123 -7.17 10.95 5.05
CA ILE A 123 -6.51 10.86 6.35
C ILE A 123 -6.26 12.26 6.93
N TYR A 124 -5.71 13.19 6.14
CA TYR A 124 -5.49 14.58 6.55
C TYR A 124 -6.80 15.31 6.89
N ARG A 125 -7.88 15.07 6.14
CA ARG A 125 -9.21 15.61 6.46
C ARG A 125 -9.75 15.10 7.80
N LYS A 126 -9.26 13.95 8.27
CA LYS A 126 -9.54 13.38 9.58
C LYS A 126 -8.35 13.51 10.54
N LYS A 127 -7.61 14.63 10.46
CA LYS A 127 -6.48 14.91 11.35
C LYS A 127 -6.81 14.77 12.84
N ASP A 128 -8.07 15.01 13.22
CA ASP A 128 -8.49 14.92 14.61
C ASP A 128 -8.54 13.47 15.15
N ILE A 129 -8.33 12.47 14.29
CA ILE A 129 -8.22 11.04 14.63
C ILE A 129 -6.77 10.58 14.57
N TYR A 130 -6.02 11.03 13.54
CA TYR A 130 -4.70 10.47 13.22
C TYR A 130 -3.51 11.37 13.60
N PHE A 131 -3.72 12.67 13.82
CA PHE A 131 -2.64 13.64 14.10
C PHE A 131 -2.84 14.42 15.40
N VAL A 132 -3.85 14.08 16.21
CA VAL A 132 -3.99 14.67 17.56
C VAL A 132 -2.90 14.08 18.44
N LYS A 133 -1.97 14.93 18.85
CA LYS A 133 -1.00 14.65 19.89
C LYS A 133 -1.81 14.27 21.13
N GLN A 134 -1.70 13.03 21.60
CA GLN A 134 -2.07 12.74 22.98
C GLN A 134 -1.08 13.55 23.83
N GLU A 135 -1.51 14.73 24.29
CA GLU A 135 -0.88 15.34 25.45
C GLU A 135 -1.09 14.36 26.59
N ASN A 136 -0.01 13.65 26.94
CA ASN A 136 0.04 12.80 28.11
C ASN A 136 -0.41 13.64 29.32
N VAL A 137 -1.51 13.22 29.94
CA VAL A 137 -1.84 13.56 31.34
C VAL A 137 -1.02 12.65 32.24
#